data_AF-A0A7C2PZJ5-F1
#
_entry.id   AF-A0A7C2PZJ5-F1
#
_cell.length_a   1.000
_cell.length_b   1.000
_cell.length_c   1.000
_cell.angle_alpha   90.00
_cell.angle_beta   90.00
_cell.angle_gamma   90.00
#
_symmetry.space_group_name_H-M   'P 1'
#
loop_
_entity.id
_entity.type
_entity.pdbx_description
1 polymer ?
#
loop_
_entity_poly.entity_id
_entity_poly.type
_entity_poly.pdbx_seq_one_letter_code
_entity_poly.pdbx_strand_id
1 'polypeptide(L)'
;METEVNLLVESIKFMALGMGVVFLFLLVLVQVVNLQAKIISKYFPDEEPSAAPAAPSSSDSDESARVAAIIAAVTEFRKNK
;
A
#
# COMPACT_ATOMS: atom_id res chain seq x y z
N MET A 1 -35.37 -36.25 -24.61
CA MET A 1 -35.80 -35.23 -23.64
C MET A 1 -35.19 -35.47 -22.24
N GLU A 2 -35.47 -36.57 -21.52
CA GLU A 2 -34.91 -36.82 -20.17
C GLU A 2 -33.36 -36.85 -20.11
N THR A 3 -32.70 -37.41 -21.13
CA THR A 3 -31.23 -37.55 -21.18
C THR A 3 -30.50 -36.23 -21.45
N GLU A 4 -31.11 -35.30 -22.17
CA GLU A 4 -30.51 -34.02 -22.55
C GLU A 4 -30.40 -33.07 -21.36
N VAL A 5 -31.44 -33.05 -20.51
CA VAL A 5 -31.47 -32.27 -19.28
C VAL A 5 -30.39 -32.75 -18.30
N ASN A 6 -30.15 -34.06 -18.21
CA ASN A 6 -29.11 -34.61 -17.34
C ASN A 6 -27.69 -34.13 -17.74
N LEU A 7 -27.38 -34.10 -19.04
CA LEU A 7 -26.09 -33.61 -19.53
C LEU A 7 -25.88 -32.11 -19.28
N LEU A 8 -26.93 -31.31 -19.43
CA LEU A 8 -26.86 -29.87 -19.13
C LEU A 8 -26.62 -29.63 -17.64
N VAL A 9 -27.32 -30.33 -16.77
CA VAL A 9 -27.13 -30.25 -15.31
C VAL A 9 -25.72 -30.71 -14.92
N GLU A 10 -25.20 -31.75 -15.55
CA GLU A 10 -23.85 -32.26 -15.32
C GLU A 10 -22.77 -31.25 -15.79
N SER A 11 -22.98 -30.60 -16.93
CA SER A 11 -22.11 -29.52 -17.42
C SER A 11 -22.06 -28.32 -16.47
N ILE A 12 -23.21 -27.93 -15.92
CA ILE A 12 -23.29 -26.83 -14.94
C ILE A 12 -22.56 -27.21 -13.63
N LYS A 13 -22.64 -28.47 -13.18
CA LYS A 13 -21.86 -28.95 -12.03
C LYS A 13 -20.36 -28.81 -12.26
N PHE A 14 -19.88 -29.14 -13.47
CA PHE A 14 -18.46 -28.97 -13.81
C PHE A 14 -18.06 -27.49 -13.89
N MET A 15 -18.92 -26.61 -14.41
CA MET A 15 -18.68 -25.15 -14.40
C MET A 15 -18.55 -24.62 -12.97
N ALA A 16 -19.48 -24.99 -12.08
CA ALA A 16 -19.44 -24.60 -10.68
C ALA A 16 -18.21 -25.17 -9.95
N LEU A 17 -17.84 -26.42 -10.22
CA LEU A 17 -16.61 -27.03 -9.69
C LEU A 17 -15.36 -26.28 -10.16
N GLY A 18 -15.25 -25.98 -11.45
CA GLY A 18 -14.12 -25.24 -12.01
C GLY A 18 -13.98 -23.86 -11.38
N MET A 19 -15.08 -23.11 -11.29
CA MET A 19 -15.08 -21.80 -10.63
C MET A 19 -14.75 -21.90 -9.13
N GLY A 20 -15.27 -22.92 -8.44
CA GLY A 20 -15.00 -23.15 -7.01
C GLY A 20 -13.53 -23.46 -6.73
N VAL A 21 -12.90 -24.31 -7.54
CA VAL A 21 -11.48 -24.64 -7.41
C VAL A 21 -10.59 -23.42 -7.65
N VAL A 22 -10.88 -22.62 -8.69
CA VAL A 22 -10.15 -21.38 -8.96
C VAL A 22 -10.31 -20.40 -7.79
N PHE A 23 -11.52 -20.25 -7.25
CA PHE A 23 -11.75 -19.40 -6.10
C PHE A 23 -10.94 -19.84 -4.86
N LEU A 24 -10.97 -21.13 -4.54
CA LEU A 24 -10.14 -21.72 -3.48
C LEU A 24 -8.65 -21.48 -3.70
N PHE A 25 -8.18 -21.67 -4.93
CA PHE A 25 -6.79 -21.46 -5.30
C PHE A 25 -6.37 -20.00 -5.09
N LEU A 26 -7.19 -19.05 -5.57
CA LEU A 26 -6.94 -17.62 -5.35
C LEU A 26 -6.97 -17.25 -3.87
N LEU A 27 -7.90 -17.80 -3.09
CA LEU A 27 -7.97 -17.57 -1.65
C LEU A 27 -6.68 -18.03 -0.95
N VAL A 28 -6.16 -19.20 -1.32
CA VAL A 28 -4.87 -19.71 -0.82
C VAL A 28 -3.72 -18.79 -1.26
N LEU A 29 -3.68 -18.36 -2.53
CA LEU A 29 -2.65 -17.42 -3.00
C LEU A 29 -2.67 -16.10 -2.23
N VAL A 30 -3.84 -15.51 -2.02
CA VAL A 30 -3.99 -14.29 -1.22
C VAL A 30 -3.48 -14.52 0.20
N GLN A 31 -3.79 -15.67 0.81
CA GLN A 31 -3.28 -16.00 2.15
C GLN A 31 -1.75 -16.12 2.19
N VAL A 32 -1.15 -16.73 1.18
CA VAL A 32 0.31 -16.86 1.05
C VAL A 32 0.96 -15.49 0.86
N VAL A 33 0.42 -14.64 -0.01
CA VAL A 33 0.95 -13.28 -0.22
C VAL A 33 0.84 -12.45 1.07
N ASN A 34 -0.27 -12.56 1.81
CA ASN A 34 -0.40 -11.90 3.12
C ASN A 34 0.61 -12.43 4.14
N LEU A 35 0.86 -13.74 4.14
CA LEU A 35 1.86 -14.33 5.01
C LEU A 35 3.26 -13.85 4.66
N GLN A 36 3.59 -13.78 3.37
CA GLN A 36 4.83 -13.19 2.87
C GLN A 36 4.95 -11.73 3.31
N ALA A 37 3.91 -10.91 3.13
CA ALA A 37 3.91 -9.51 3.57
C ALA A 37 4.17 -9.36 5.07
N LYS A 38 3.60 -10.24 5.89
CA LYS A 38 3.81 -10.26 7.36
C LYS A 38 5.20 -10.73 7.76
N ILE A 39 5.78 -11.68 7.02
CA ILE A 39 7.16 -12.13 7.24
C ILE A 39 8.11 -11.01 6.85
N ILE A 40 7.91 -10.40 5.67
CA ILE A 40 8.72 -9.29 5.18
C ILE A 40 8.67 -8.14 6.19
N SER A 41 7.49 -7.65 6.58
CA SER A 41 7.40 -6.53 7.55
C SER A 41 8.03 -6.82 8.92
N LYS A 42 8.15 -8.10 9.31
CA LYS A 42 8.77 -8.49 10.58
C LYS A 42 10.29 -8.65 10.50
N TYR A 43 10.82 -9.17 9.39
CA TYR A 43 12.25 -9.46 9.23
C TYR A 43 13.01 -8.40 8.43
N PHE A 44 12.31 -7.70 7.55
CA PHE A 44 12.72 -6.51 6.83
C PHE A 44 11.65 -5.43 7.06
N PRO A 45 11.59 -4.84 8.27
CA PRO A 45 10.86 -3.59 8.41
C PRO A 45 11.43 -2.66 7.36
N ASP A 46 10.64 -2.31 6.36
CA ASP A 46 10.95 -1.15 5.56
C ASP A 46 11.10 -0.04 6.59
N GLU A 47 12.28 0.58 6.67
CA GLU A 47 12.33 1.95 7.18
C GLU A 47 11.30 2.66 6.33
N GLU A 48 10.12 2.90 6.91
CA GLU A 48 9.11 3.72 6.28
C GLU A 48 9.88 4.91 5.71
N PRO A 49 9.82 5.19 4.39
CA PRO A 49 10.08 6.54 3.96
C PRO A 49 9.02 7.32 4.72
N SER A 50 9.44 7.90 5.86
CA SER A 50 8.63 8.65 6.81
C SER A 50 7.57 9.30 5.98
N ALA A 51 6.32 8.83 6.06
CA ALA A 51 5.23 9.25 5.20
C ALA A 51 5.42 10.75 5.03
N ALA A 52 5.82 11.17 3.81
CA ALA A 52 6.31 12.53 3.61
C ALA A 52 5.27 13.43 4.27
N PRO A 53 5.64 14.24 5.29
CA PRO A 53 4.65 14.94 6.09
C PRO A 53 3.68 15.58 5.12
N ALA A 54 2.40 15.21 5.21
CA ALA A 54 1.37 15.81 4.37
C ALA A 54 1.63 17.31 4.43
N ALA A 55 2.02 17.89 3.28
CA ALA A 55 2.59 19.22 3.25
C ALA A 55 1.69 20.13 4.07
N PRO A 56 2.17 20.73 5.18
CA PRO A 56 1.34 21.69 5.87
C PRO A 56 1.02 22.76 4.84
N SER A 57 -0.25 23.08 4.65
CA SER A 57 -0.67 24.22 3.86
C SER A 57 -0.06 25.47 4.52
N SER A 58 1.13 25.84 4.06
CA SER A 58 2.03 26.74 4.73
C SER A 58 2.12 28.04 3.95
N SER A 59 1.22 28.97 4.24
CA SER A 59 1.32 30.32 3.69
C SER A 59 1.91 31.33 4.66
N ASP A 60 2.02 31.04 5.96
CA ASP A 60 2.44 32.05 6.95
C ASP A 60 3.60 31.58 7.87
N SER A 61 3.58 30.33 8.32
CA SER A 61 4.62 29.78 9.20
C SER A 61 5.95 29.54 8.47
N ASP A 62 5.91 29.18 7.19
CA ASP A 62 7.11 28.89 6.39
C ASP A 62 7.86 30.17 6.00
N GLU A 63 7.15 31.26 5.74
CA GLU A 63 7.77 32.56 5.46
C GLU A 63 8.44 33.15 6.71
N SER A 64 7.77 33.05 7.86
CA SER A 64 8.36 33.46 9.14
C SER A 64 9.62 32.65 9.47
N ALA A 65 9.61 31.33 9.23
CA ALA A 65 10.77 30.46 9.41
C ALA A 65 11.92 30.81 8.45
N ARG A 66 11.62 31.12 7.19
CA ARG A 66 12.62 31.55 6.19
C ARG A 66 13.26 32.88 6.57
N VAL A 67 12.46 33.88 6.97
CA VAL A 67 12.95 35.19 7.42
C VAL A 67 13.83 35.04 8.66
N ALA A 68 13.44 34.21 9.63
CA ALA A 68 14.24 33.94 10.82
C ALA A 68 15.59 33.26 10.47
N ALA A 69 15.60 32.30 9.55
CA ALA A 69 16.82 31.63 9.11
C ALA A 69 17.80 32.59 8.40
N ILE A 70 17.27 33.49 7.55
CA ILE A 70 18.09 34.51 6.86
C ILE A 70 18.69 35.49 7.87
N ILE A 71 17.89 35.98 8.84
CA ILE A 71 18.39 36.88 9.90
C ILE A 71 19.49 36.20 10.70
N ALA A 72 19.30 34.94 11.11
CA ALA A 72 20.32 34.18 11.85
C ALA A 72 21.64 34.06 11.08
N ALA A 73 21.57 33.75 9.77
CA ALA A 73 22.74 33.64 8.92
C ALA A 73 23.50 34.99 8.78
N VAL A 74 22.77 36.09 8.61
CA VAL A 74 23.37 37.43 8.48
C VAL A 74 23.98 37.89 9.81
N THR A 75 23.31 37.65 10.94
CA THR A 75 23.82 37.99 12.26
C THR A 75 25.10 37.21 12.58
N GLU A 76 25.15 35.92 12.24
CA GLU A 76 26.36 35.11 12.46
C GLU A 76 27.52 35.56 11.58
N PHE A 77 27.27 35.88 10.30
CA PHE A 77 28.28 36.43 9.40
C PHE A 77 28.84 37.77 9.89
N ARG A 78 27.99 38.63 10.45
CA ARG A 78 28.42 39.91 11.06
C ARG A 78 29.17 39.74 12.37
N LYS A 79 28.92 38.66 13.11
CA LYS A 79 29.63 38.36 14.38
C LYS A 79 31.02 37.78 14.11
N ASN A 80 31.17 37.03 13.01
CA ASN A 80 32.42 36.40 12.59
C ASN A 80 33.25 37.25 11.61
N LYS A 81 32.89 38.53 11.44
CA LYS A 81 33.66 39.54 10.71
C LYS A 81 34.05 40.66 11.65
#